data_AF-A5E017-F1
#
_entry.id   AF-A5E017-F1
#
_cell.length_a   1.000
_cell.length_b   1.000
_cell.length_c   1.000
_cell.angle_alpha   90.00
_cell.angle_beta   90.00
_cell.angle_gamma   90.00
#
_symmetry.space_group_name_H-M   'P 1'
#
loop_
_entity.id
_entity.type
_entity.pdbx_description
1 polymer ?
#
loop_
_entity_poly.entity_id
_entity_poly.type
_entity_poly.pdbx_seq_one_letter_code
_entity_poly.pdbx_strand_id
1 'polypeptide(L)'
;MAEPISDTNNLQSADQRKERDVIYFNRLKKDIKRVEEHLRQADAAIATFGKDIIQDSPIEKRILAMYAAYGTVPYRPEKNDTITTASTSVLLENMIEDKKAVLKEFTNIHKDPGNDLGYVTQELLKIRDARVKERDMMKSILELELVLDLGLNLEKKSEKTRFEDEVMGKLKESEKLDKVLQLFLRKVSVKYTAYCDSIDGIVNDKDELQLKVDDLMKFFNELINGDWVEVRSSSHIEAVVKIMENGSILQRENGKVRLRGLEPIK
;
A
#
# COMPACT_ATOMS: atom_id res chain seq x y z
N MET A 1 -55.02 75.53 -2.67
CA MET A 1 -53.69 76.08 -2.33
C MET A 1 -52.94 74.97 -1.63
N ALA A 2 -51.96 74.36 -2.30
CA ALA A 2 -51.09 73.34 -1.72
C ALA A 2 -49.74 74.01 -1.44
N GLU A 3 -49.27 73.91 -0.20
CA GLU A 3 -47.97 74.41 0.23
C GLU A 3 -46.84 73.58 -0.41
N PRO A 4 -45.72 74.21 -0.80
CA PRO A 4 -44.57 73.47 -1.31
C PRO A 4 -43.79 72.82 -0.15
N ILE A 5 -43.58 71.52 -0.25
CA ILE A 5 -42.74 70.73 0.65
C ILE A 5 -41.28 71.17 0.44
N SER A 6 -40.60 71.58 1.51
CA SER A 6 -39.24 72.10 1.46
C SER A 6 -38.19 71.01 1.19
N ASP A 7 -37.40 71.19 0.13
CA ASP A 7 -36.22 70.39 -0.22
C ASP A 7 -35.00 70.69 0.68
N THR A 8 -35.13 70.54 2.00
CA THR A 8 -33.99 70.72 2.95
C THR A 8 -33.38 69.41 3.44
N ASN A 9 -33.96 68.24 3.13
CA ASN A 9 -33.50 66.92 3.60
C ASN A 9 -32.46 66.21 2.71
N ASN A 10 -32.14 66.73 1.53
CA ASN A 10 -31.24 66.04 0.58
C ASN A 10 -29.74 66.31 0.77
N LEU A 11 -29.36 67.38 1.47
CA LEU A 11 -27.95 67.73 1.69
C LEU A 11 -27.33 67.00 2.89
N GLN A 12 -28.08 66.87 4.00
CA GLN A 12 -27.61 66.13 5.20
C GLN A 12 -27.41 64.62 4.93
N SER A 13 -28.16 64.05 3.99
CA SER A 13 -28.07 62.62 3.64
C SER A 13 -26.89 62.28 2.73
N ALA A 14 -26.37 63.25 1.96
CA ALA A 14 -25.20 63.06 1.09
C ALA A 14 -23.89 63.09 1.89
N ASP A 15 -23.76 63.99 2.86
CA ASP A 15 -22.56 64.09 3.70
C ASP A 15 -22.45 62.90 4.68
N GLN A 16 -23.57 62.43 5.23
CA GLN A 16 -23.63 61.20 6.03
C GLN A 16 -23.33 59.91 5.23
N ARG A 17 -23.51 59.92 3.89
CA ARG A 17 -23.10 58.81 3.03
C ARG A 17 -21.59 58.83 2.82
N LYS A 18 -21.03 59.99 2.47
CA LYS A 18 -19.58 60.16 2.31
C LYS A 18 -18.80 59.79 3.57
N GLU A 19 -19.30 60.16 4.75
CA GLU A 19 -18.66 59.80 6.02
C GLU A 19 -18.69 58.29 6.29
N ARG A 20 -19.82 57.62 6.02
CA ARG A 20 -19.93 56.16 6.12
C ARG A 20 -19.04 55.42 5.13
N ASP A 21 -18.92 55.93 3.92
CA ASP A 21 -18.05 55.35 2.89
C ASP A 21 -16.58 55.48 3.31
N VAL A 22 -16.16 56.64 3.82
CA VAL A 22 -14.80 56.86 4.34
C VAL A 22 -14.49 55.91 5.50
N ILE A 23 -15.43 55.71 6.43
CA ILE A 23 -15.27 54.76 7.54
C ILE A 23 -15.15 53.33 7.01
N TYR A 24 -15.98 52.95 6.04
CA TYR A 24 -15.95 51.64 5.39
C TYR A 24 -14.61 51.40 4.68
N PHE A 25 -14.14 52.35 3.86
CA PHE A 25 -12.85 52.25 3.16
C PHE A 25 -11.67 52.14 4.11
N ASN A 26 -11.68 52.89 5.21
CA ASN A 26 -10.63 52.80 6.22
C ASN A 26 -10.61 51.44 6.94
N ARG A 27 -11.78 50.86 7.22
CA ARG A 27 -11.89 49.50 7.77
C ARG A 27 -11.40 48.46 6.77
N LEU A 28 -11.88 48.52 5.53
CA LEU A 28 -11.45 47.60 4.47
C LEU A 28 -9.95 47.65 4.23
N LYS A 29 -9.33 48.85 4.24
CA LYS A 29 -7.89 49.02 4.11
C LYS A 29 -7.11 48.39 5.27
N LYS A 30 -7.67 48.44 6.49
CA LYS A 30 -7.09 47.77 7.66
C LYS A 30 -7.21 46.25 7.54
N ASP A 31 -8.37 45.76 7.10
CA ASP A 31 -8.64 44.33 6.90
C ASP A 31 -7.69 43.75 5.84
N ILE A 32 -7.52 44.44 4.71
CA ILE A 32 -6.58 44.07 3.63
C ILE A 32 -5.17 43.93 4.20
N LYS A 33 -4.66 44.95 4.90
CA LYS A 33 -3.31 44.90 5.49
C LYS A 33 -3.14 43.75 6.48
N ARG A 34 -4.15 43.44 7.27
CA ARG A 34 -4.11 42.33 8.23
C ARG A 34 -4.04 40.98 7.50
N VAL A 35 -4.83 40.81 6.45
CA VAL A 35 -4.80 39.59 5.61
C VAL A 35 -3.48 39.46 4.87
N GLU A 36 -2.94 40.55 4.30
CA GLU A 36 -1.62 40.57 3.66
C GLU A 36 -0.51 40.17 4.64
N GLU A 37 -0.54 40.67 5.87
CA GLU A 37 0.44 40.29 6.89
C GLU A 37 0.30 38.82 7.32
N HIS A 38 -0.93 38.31 7.43
CA HIS A 38 -1.16 36.88 7.68
C HIS A 38 -0.62 35.99 6.55
N LEU A 39 -0.83 36.39 5.30
CA LEU A 39 -0.27 35.68 4.14
C LEU A 39 1.25 35.69 4.17
N ARG A 40 1.86 36.86 4.44
CA ARG A 40 3.32 36.99 4.55
C ARG A 40 3.91 36.10 5.64
N GLN A 41 3.25 36.01 6.79
CA GLN A 41 3.66 35.13 7.90
C GLN A 41 3.49 33.65 7.53
N ALA A 42 2.39 33.30 6.84
CA ALA A 42 2.17 31.94 6.35
C ALA A 42 3.23 31.53 5.31
N ASP A 43 3.55 32.39 4.35
CA ASP A 43 4.58 32.15 3.33
C ASP A 43 5.96 31.99 3.96
N ALA A 44 6.29 32.82 4.96
CA ALA A 44 7.52 32.69 5.73
C ALA A 44 7.59 31.34 6.49
N ALA A 45 6.48 30.92 7.11
CA ALA A 45 6.39 29.64 7.78
C ALA A 45 6.52 28.46 6.79
N ILE A 46 5.85 28.52 5.64
CA ILE A 46 5.96 27.54 4.56
C ILE A 46 7.41 27.44 4.07
N ALA A 47 8.10 28.57 3.91
CA ALA A 47 9.49 28.60 3.49
C ALA A 47 10.46 27.99 4.53
N THR A 48 10.11 28.03 5.82
CA THR A 48 10.90 27.35 6.88
C THR A 48 10.71 25.84 6.92
N PHE A 49 9.61 25.30 6.37
CA PHE A 49 9.48 23.87 6.15
C PHE A 49 10.34 23.49 4.93
N GLY A 50 11.45 22.80 5.18
CA GLY A 50 12.36 22.35 4.12
C GLY A 50 11.61 21.53 3.06
N LYS A 51 11.92 21.76 1.78
CA LYS A 51 11.37 20.98 0.64
C LYS A 51 11.57 19.47 0.84
N ASP A 52 12.63 19.10 1.54
CA ASP A 52 13.02 17.73 1.84
C ASP A 52 12.03 17.03 2.79
N ILE A 53 11.37 17.76 3.69
CA ILE A 53 10.37 17.18 4.63
C ILE A 53 9.16 16.60 3.87
N ILE A 54 8.76 17.24 2.76
CA ILE A 54 7.60 16.82 1.97
C ILE A 54 7.97 15.64 1.04
N GLN A 55 9.23 15.58 0.58
CA GLN A 55 9.73 14.50 -0.28
C GLN A 55 10.10 13.25 0.51
N ASP A 56 10.66 13.39 1.72
CA ASP A 56 11.10 12.28 2.57
C ASP A 56 9.98 11.70 3.46
N SER A 57 8.82 12.35 3.52
CA SER A 57 7.68 11.86 4.29
C SER A 57 6.95 10.71 3.56
N PRO A 58 6.73 9.56 4.23
CA PRO A 58 5.93 8.45 3.70
C PRO A 58 4.55 8.91 3.23
N ILE A 59 4.06 8.32 2.13
CA ILE A 59 2.83 8.76 1.46
C ILE A 59 1.60 8.61 2.36
N GLU A 60 1.59 7.63 3.26
CA GLU A 60 0.53 7.36 4.24
C GLU A 60 0.41 8.52 5.22
N LYS A 61 1.55 9.05 5.71
CA LYS A 61 1.57 10.21 6.61
C LYS A 61 1.09 11.47 5.90
N ARG A 62 1.40 11.62 4.62
CA ARG A 62 0.92 12.74 3.79
C ARG A 62 -0.60 12.67 3.57
N ILE A 63 -1.13 11.47 3.33
CA ILE A 63 -2.57 11.24 3.20
C ILE A 63 -3.30 11.55 4.52
N LEU A 64 -2.80 11.04 5.64
CA LEU A 64 -3.37 11.34 6.97
C LEU A 64 -3.34 12.84 7.30
N ALA A 65 -2.22 13.52 7.01
CA ALA A 65 -2.08 14.97 7.21
C ALA A 65 -3.05 15.77 6.31
N MET A 66 -3.25 15.33 5.07
CA MET A 66 -4.21 15.94 4.15
C MET A 66 -5.65 15.82 4.67
N TYR A 67 -6.05 14.62 5.13
CA TYR A 67 -7.37 14.42 5.74
C TYR A 67 -7.57 15.28 7.00
N ALA A 68 -6.54 15.40 7.83
CA ALA A 68 -6.57 16.27 9.00
C ALA A 68 -6.73 17.76 8.61
N ALA A 69 -6.04 18.21 7.57
CA ALA A 69 -6.13 19.59 7.08
C ALA A 69 -7.51 19.94 6.52
N TYR A 70 -8.15 19.03 5.77
CA TYR A 70 -9.51 19.25 5.23
C TYR A 70 -10.57 19.47 6.32
N GLY A 71 -10.35 18.95 7.54
CA GLY A 71 -11.24 19.15 8.68
C GLY A 71 -11.12 20.53 9.35
N THR A 72 -10.15 21.35 8.95
CA THR A 72 -9.82 22.61 9.63
C THR A 72 -9.87 23.80 8.69
N VAL A 73 -10.54 24.89 9.11
CA VAL A 73 -10.54 26.16 8.39
C VAL A 73 -9.37 27.01 8.89
N PRO A 74 -8.36 27.31 8.05
CA PRO A 74 -7.10 27.91 8.50
C PRO A 74 -7.20 29.41 8.81
N TYR A 75 -8.16 30.12 8.22
CA TYR A 75 -8.41 31.54 8.49
C TYR A 75 -9.83 31.75 8.99
N ARG A 76 -9.96 32.42 10.14
CA ARG A 76 -11.26 32.84 10.69
C ARG A 76 -11.34 34.37 10.66
N PRO A 77 -12.24 34.96 9.87
CA PRO A 77 -12.43 36.40 9.87
C PRO A 77 -12.98 36.90 11.21
N GLU A 78 -12.66 38.13 11.58
CA GLU A 78 -13.25 38.77 12.76
C GLU A 78 -14.69 39.20 12.47
N LYS A 79 -15.51 39.33 13.53
CA LYS A 79 -16.95 39.69 13.40
C LYS A 79 -17.20 41.02 12.69
N ASN A 80 -16.20 41.90 12.65
CA ASN A 80 -16.30 43.24 12.04
C ASN A 80 -15.58 43.33 10.69
N ASP A 81 -15.14 42.20 10.14
CA ASP A 81 -14.44 42.16 8.86
C ASP A 81 -15.37 42.53 7.72
N THR A 82 -14.91 43.48 6.90
CA THR A 82 -15.64 43.96 5.72
C THR A 82 -15.16 43.29 4.44
N ILE A 83 -14.08 42.50 4.51
CA ILE A 83 -13.44 41.88 3.35
C ILE A 83 -14.35 40.87 2.64
N THR A 84 -15.11 40.07 3.37
CA THR A 84 -16.04 39.08 2.77
C THR A 84 -17.14 39.77 1.96
N THR A 85 -17.69 40.86 2.49
CA THR A 85 -18.69 41.69 1.81
C THR A 85 -18.08 42.30 0.55
N ALA A 86 -16.90 42.91 0.64
CA ALA A 86 -16.19 43.48 -0.51
C ALA A 86 -15.90 42.43 -1.60
N SER A 87 -15.40 41.25 -1.22
CA SER A 87 -15.11 40.16 -2.15
C SER A 87 -16.37 39.63 -2.84
N THR A 88 -17.48 39.54 -2.10
CA THR A 88 -18.76 39.11 -2.65
C THR A 88 -19.33 40.15 -3.61
N SER A 89 -19.21 41.45 -3.31
CA SER A 89 -19.61 42.52 -4.23
C SER A 89 -18.83 42.48 -5.54
N VAL A 90 -17.50 42.33 -5.49
CA VAL A 90 -16.67 42.22 -6.70
C VAL A 90 -17.04 40.97 -7.50
N LEU A 91 -17.25 39.83 -6.84
CA LEU A 91 -17.68 38.60 -7.51
C LEU A 91 -19.03 38.77 -8.22
N LEU A 92 -20.00 39.39 -7.55
CA LEU A 92 -21.32 39.65 -8.14
C LEU A 92 -21.24 40.64 -9.30
N GLU A 93 -20.42 41.69 -9.20
CA GLU A 93 -20.18 42.62 -10.31
C GLU A 93 -19.58 41.92 -11.52
N ASN A 94 -18.54 41.12 -11.33
CA ASN A 94 -17.94 40.32 -12.40
C ASN A 94 -18.96 39.36 -13.03
N MET A 95 -19.76 38.67 -12.21
CA MET A 95 -20.83 37.79 -12.73
C MET A 95 -21.87 38.58 -13.53
N ILE A 96 -22.23 39.78 -13.10
CA ILE A 96 -23.16 40.64 -13.82
C ILE A 96 -22.55 41.11 -15.15
N GLU A 97 -21.28 41.47 -15.17
CA GLU A 97 -20.56 41.86 -16.39
C GLU A 97 -20.45 40.70 -17.37
N ASP A 98 -20.07 39.51 -16.91
CA ASP A 98 -20.02 38.29 -17.71
C ASP A 98 -21.39 37.97 -18.30
N LYS A 99 -22.45 38.02 -17.48
CA LYS A 99 -23.82 37.78 -17.96
C LYS A 99 -24.29 38.85 -18.93
N LYS A 100 -23.91 40.13 -18.74
CA LYS A 100 -24.19 41.20 -19.70
C LYS A 100 -23.45 40.98 -21.02
N ALA A 101 -22.21 40.49 -21.00
CA ALA A 101 -21.45 40.16 -22.19
C ALA A 101 -22.11 39.00 -22.96
N VAL A 102 -22.47 37.92 -22.26
CA VAL A 102 -23.20 36.78 -22.84
C VAL A 102 -24.55 37.20 -23.40
N LEU A 103 -25.30 38.06 -22.72
CA LEU A 103 -26.57 38.58 -23.22
C LEU A 103 -26.39 39.43 -24.48
N LYS A 104 -25.36 40.29 -24.53
CA LYS A 104 -25.04 41.06 -25.74
C LYS A 104 -24.69 40.14 -26.91
N GLU A 105 -23.93 39.08 -26.65
CA GLU A 105 -23.61 38.06 -27.64
C GLU A 105 -24.88 37.36 -28.14
N PHE A 106 -25.74 36.87 -27.24
CA PHE A 106 -27.04 36.28 -27.57
C PHE A 106 -27.95 37.22 -28.39
N THR A 107 -28.01 38.50 -28.04
CA THR A 107 -28.86 39.48 -28.74
C THR A 107 -28.32 39.80 -30.15
N ASN A 108 -27.01 39.66 -30.35
CA ASN A 108 -26.38 39.82 -31.66
C ASN A 108 -26.55 38.58 -32.56
N ILE A 109 -26.62 37.38 -31.96
CA ILE A 109 -26.82 36.12 -32.68
C ILE A 109 -28.26 36.01 -33.24
N HIS A 110 -29.28 36.43 -32.48
CA HIS A 110 -30.69 36.39 -32.93
C HIS A 110 -31.10 37.42 -33.99
N LYS A 111 -30.17 38.26 -34.48
CA LYS A 111 -30.42 39.12 -35.64
C LYS A 111 -30.17 38.42 -36.98
N ASP A 112 -29.53 37.24 -36.97
CA ASP A 112 -29.23 36.47 -38.18
C ASP A 112 -29.41 34.96 -37.91
N PRO A 113 -30.52 34.33 -38.38
CA PRO A 113 -30.88 32.95 -38.04
C PRO A 113 -29.87 31.89 -38.55
N GLY A 114 -28.93 32.25 -39.43
CA GLY A 114 -27.81 31.39 -39.82
C GLY A 114 -26.75 31.20 -38.73
N ASN A 115 -26.70 32.09 -37.74
CA ASN A 115 -25.67 32.12 -36.69
C ASN A 115 -26.08 31.35 -35.42
N ASP A 116 -27.38 31.13 -35.21
CA ASP A 116 -27.93 30.34 -34.10
C ASP A 116 -27.41 28.88 -34.11
N LEU A 117 -27.29 28.27 -35.30
CA LEU A 117 -26.76 26.91 -35.44
C LEU A 117 -25.27 26.82 -35.07
N GLY A 118 -24.49 27.87 -35.37
CA GLY A 118 -23.08 27.98 -35.02
C GLY A 118 -22.86 28.01 -33.50
N TYR A 119 -23.64 28.82 -32.79
CA TYR A 119 -23.57 28.93 -31.32
C TYR A 119 -23.99 27.63 -30.62
N VAL A 120 -25.10 27.01 -31.05
CA VAL A 120 -25.55 25.72 -30.51
C VAL A 120 -24.50 24.62 -30.75
N THR A 121 -23.88 24.61 -31.93
CA THR A 121 -22.81 23.64 -32.25
C THR A 121 -21.58 23.86 -31.36
N GLN A 122 -21.22 25.12 -31.07
CA GLN A 122 -20.08 25.45 -30.23
C GLN A 122 -20.30 25.10 -28.75
N GLU A 123 -21.50 25.32 -28.22
CA GLU A 123 -21.86 24.90 -26.86
C GLU A 123 -21.93 23.37 -26.74
N LEU A 124 -22.45 22.67 -27.75
CA LEU A 124 -22.43 21.21 -27.80
C LEU A 124 -21.00 20.66 -27.85
N LEU A 125 -20.08 21.32 -28.55
CA LEU A 125 -18.66 20.96 -28.54
C LEU A 125 -18.01 21.15 -27.16
N LYS A 126 -18.29 22.26 -26.46
CA LYS A 126 -17.80 22.46 -25.08
C LYS A 126 -18.31 21.39 -24.12
N ILE A 127 -19.60 21.02 -24.23
CA ILE A 127 -20.20 19.94 -23.42
C ILE A 127 -19.53 18.60 -23.74
N ARG A 128 -19.29 18.32 -25.03
CA ARG A 128 -18.59 17.10 -25.46
C ARG A 128 -17.18 17.04 -24.88
N ASP A 129 -16.42 18.12 -24.98
CA ASP A 129 -15.03 18.17 -24.53
C ASP A 129 -14.93 18.12 -22.99
N ALA A 130 -15.90 18.70 -22.27
CA ALA A 130 -16.03 18.55 -20.82
C ALA A 130 -16.29 17.08 -20.42
N ARG A 131 -17.18 16.37 -21.13
CA ARG A 131 -17.42 14.94 -20.91
C ARG A 131 -16.22 14.07 -21.24
N VAL A 132 -15.41 14.43 -22.24
CA VAL A 132 -14.16 13.73 -22.55
C VAL A 132 -13.17 13.89 -21.39
N LYS A 133 -12.97 15.10 -20.88
CA LYS A 133 -12.13 15.35 -19.70
C LYS A 133 -12.60 14.57 -18.47
N GLU A 134 -13.90 14.56 -18.21
CA GLU A 134 -14.49 13.80 -17.09
C GLU A 134 -14.20 12.30 -17.23
N ARG A 135 -14.32 11.76 -18.45
CA ARG A 135 -14.03 10.36 -18.75
C ARG A 135 -12.54 10.02 -18.57
N ASP A 136 -11.65 10.91 -18.97
CA ASP A 136 -10.20 10.74 -18.81
C ASP A 136 -9.78 10.84 -17.33
N MET A 137 -10.44 11.71 -16.56
CA MET A 137 -10.25 11.82 -15.12
C MET A 137 -10.75 10.55 -14.40
N MET A 138 -11.89 10.00 -14.82
CA MET A 138 -12.43 8.74 -14.30
C MET A 138 -11.48 7.55 -14.57
N LYS A 139 -10.86 7.50 -15.76
CA LYS A 139 -9.82 6.50 -16.06
C LYS A 139 -8.61 6.64 -15.15
N SER A 140 -8.16 7.87 -14.92
CA SER A 140 -7.02 8.13 -14.02
C SER A 140 -7.32 7.71 -12.58
N ILE A 141 -8.55 7.90 -12.11
CA ILE A 141 -9.00 7.44 -10.78
C ILE A 141 -8.97 5.91 -10.71
N LEU A 142 -9.50 5.22 -11.72
CA LEU A 142 -9.48 3.75 -11.80
C LEU A 142 -8.05 3.18 -11.84
N GLU A 143 -7.13 3.83 -12.56
CA GLU A 143 -5.72 3.45 -12.59
C GLU A 143 -5.05 3.63 -11.22
N LEU A 144 -5.34 4.73 -10.51
CA LEU A 144 -4.83 4.98 -9.17
C LEU A 144 -5.40 4.00 -8.14
N GLU A 145 -6.69 3.66 -8.21
CA GLU A 145 -7.30 2.61 -7.37
C GLU A 145 -6.63 1.25 -7.60
N LEU A 146 -6.35 0.88 -8.86
CA LEU A 146 -5.65 -0.36 -9.19
C LEU A 146 -4.23 -0.38 -8.61
N VAL A 147 -3.49 0.73 -8.69
CA VAL A 147 -2.15 0.86 -8.11
C VAL A 147 -2.19 0.76 -6.58
N LEU A 148 -3.18 1.37 -5.94
CA LEU A 148 -3.37 1.29 -4.49
C LEU A 148 -3.67 -0.15 -4.04
N ASP A 149 -4.52 -0.86 -4.78
CA ASP A 149 -4.87 -2.24 -4.50
C ASP A 149 -3.68 -3.19 -4.74
N LEU A 150 -2.86 -2.93 -5.77
CA LEU A 150 -1.58 -3.62 -5.99
C LEU A 150 -0.57 -3.34 -4.87
N GLY A 151 -0.44 -2.08 -4.42
CA GLY A 151 0.47 -1.69 -3.34
C GLY A 151 0.12 -2.33 -1.99
N LEU A 152 -1.16 -2.29 -1.62
CA LEU A 152 -1.67 -2.93 -0.39
C LEU A 152 -1.53 -4.46 -0.42
N ASN A 153 -1.68 -5.08 -1.60
CA ASN A 153 -1.45 -6.50 -1.78
C ASN A 153 0.04 -6.88 -1.80
N LEU A 154 0.93 -5.99 -2.25
CA LEU A 154 2.39 -6.18 -2.22
C LEU A 154 2.95 -6.11 -0.80
N GLU A 155 2.48 -5.18 0.04
CA GLU A 155 2.90 -5.11 1.45
C GLU A 155 2.46 -6.37 2.22
N LYS A 156 1.21 -6.80 2.07
CA LYS A 156 0.70 -8.05 2.68
C LYS A 156 1.33 -9.31 2.11
N LYS A 157 1.75 -9.32 0.84
CA LYS A 157 2.48 -10.45 0.24
C LYS A 157 3.94 -10.49 0.69
N SER A 158 4.64 -9.37 0.84
CA SER A 158 6.10 -9.36 1.03
C SER A 158 6.57 -10.08 2.30
N GLU A 159 5.81 -10.01 3.40
CA GLU A 159 6.13 -10.74 4.64
C GLU A 159 5.74 -12.23 4.55
N LYS A 160 4.63 -12.55 3.89
CA LYS A 160 4.14 -13.94 3.75
C LYS A 160 4.96 -14.75 2.73
N THR A 161 5.33 -14.17 1.59
CA THR A 161 6.17 -14.84 0.59
C THR A 161 7.61 -15.05 1.06
N ARG A 162 8.18 -14.14 1.86
CA ARG A 162 9.53 -14.35 2.42
C ARG A 162 9.60 -15.57 3.33
N PHE A 163 8.60 -15.74 4.20
CA PHE A 163 8.52 -16.91 5.08
C PHE A 163 8.26 -18.19 4.28
N GLU A 164 7.33 -18.16 3.31
CA GLU A 164 7.04 -19.32 2.46
C GLU A 164 8.26 -19.72 1.61
N ASP A 165 9.02 -18.77 1.05
CA ASP A 165 10.22 -19.04 0.25
C ASP A 165 11.38 -19.59 1.11
N GLU A 166 11.53 -19.09 2.33
CA GLU A 166 12.55 -19.59 3.27
C GLU A 166 12.23 -21.01 3.74
N VAL A 167 10.96 -21.27 4.09
CA VAL A 167 10.48 -22.61 4.48
C VAL A 167 10.55 -23.59 3.29
N MET A 168 10.12 -23.18 2.09
CA MET A 168 10.23 -24.01 0.88
C MET A 168 11.68 -24.25 0.46
N GLY A 169 12.56 -23.27 0.68
CA GLY A 169 14.00 -23.42 0.48
C GLY A 169 14.60 -24.48 1.41
N LYS A 170 14.27 -24.42 2.70
CA LYS A 170 14.68 -25.40 3.71
C LYS A 170 14.10 -26.79 3.46
N LEU A 171 12.86 -26.88 3.01
CA LEU A 171 12.24 -28.14 2.62
C LEU A 171 12.97 -28.80 1.43
N LYS A 172 13.27 -28.03 0.37
CA LYS A 172 14.05 -28.52 -0.77
C LYS A 172 15.46 -28.94 -0.40
N GLU A 173 16.09 -28.23 0.54
CA GLU A 173 17.41 -28.58 1.08
C GLU A 173 17.34 -29.92 1.83
N SER A 174 16.32 -30.10 2.67
CA SER A 174 16.06 -31.35 3.39
C SER A 174 15.81 -32.53 2.43
N GLU A 175 14.98 -32.35 1.40
CA GLU A 175 14.72 -33.40 0.40
C GLU A 175 15.97 -33.81 -0.38
N LYS A 176 16.85 -32.84 -0.70
CA LYS A 176 18.13 -33.14 -1.35
C LYS A 176 19.06 -33.92 -0.42
N LEU A 177 19.12 -33.51 0.85
CA LEU A 177 19.95 -34.17 1.85
C LEU A 177 19.49 -35.60 2.11
N ASP A 178 18.18 -35.83 2.23
CA ASP A 178 17.60 -37.16 2.38
C ASP A 178 17.95 -38.05 1.18
N LYS A 179 17.76 -37.58 -0.06
CA LYS A 179 18.16 -38.34 -1.26
C LYS A 179 19.63 -38.75 -1.25
N VAL A 180 20.53 -37.84 -0.85
CA VAL A 180 21.97 -38.13 -0.76
C VAL A 180 22.24 -39.16 0.34
N LEU A 181 21.60 -39.03 1.50
CA LEU A 181 21.73 -39.97 2.61
C LEU A 181 21.23 -41.37 2.22
N GLN A 182 20.07 -41.48 1.59
CA GLN A 182 19.50 -42.75 1.12
C GLN A 182 20.42 -43.47 0.14
N LEU A 183 21.02 -42.74 -0.81
CA LEU A 183 21.98 -43.29 -1.75
C LEU A 183 23.26 -43.78 -1.05
N PHE A 184 23.75 -42.99 -0.08
CA PHE A 184 24.93 -43.36 0.69
C PHE A 184 24.68 -44.59 1.56
N LEU A 185 23.58 -44.62 2.30
CA LEU A 185 23.16 -45.76 3.12
C LEU A 185 22.99 -47.01 2.27
N ARG A 186 22.31 -46.93 1.13
CA ARG A 186 22.17 -48.08 0.21
C ARG A 186 23.52 -48.61 -0.24
N LYS A 187 24.46 -47.72 -0.61
CA LYS A 187 25.82 -48.12 -1.03
C LYS A 187 26.61 -48.76 0.11
N VAL A 188 26.48 -48.23 1.34
CA VAL A 188 27.13 -48.79 2.53
C VAL A 188 26.52 -50.14 2.90
N SER A 189 25.19 -50.27 2.91
CA SER A 189 24.49 -51.52 3.16
C SER A 189 24.93 -52.62 2.19
N VAL A 190 25.01 -52.33 0.88
CA VAL A 190 25.49 -53.29 -0.13
C VAL A 190 26.94 -53.72 0.14
N LYS A 191 27.83 -52.77 0.48
CA LYS A 191 29.22 -53.09 0.81
C LYS A 191 29.33 -53.92 2.08
N TYR A 192 28.53 -53.59 3.08
CA TYR A 192 28.51 -54.27 4.37
C TYR A 192 27.98 -55.69 4.25
N THR A 193 26.87 -55.89 3.55
CA THR A 193 26.33 -57.24 3.30
C THR A 193 27.31 -58.07 2.47
N ALA A 194 27.91 -57.50 1.42
CA ALA A 194 28.94 -58.19 0.64
C ALA A 194 30.19 -58.56 1.47
N TYR A 195 30.57 -57.71 2.42
CA TYR A 195 31.67 -58.00 3.34
C TYR A 195 31.32 -59.13 4.32
N CYS A 196 30.10 -59.12 4.87
CA CYS A 196 29.62 -60.21 5.73
C CYS A 196 29.54 -61.54 4.96
N ASP A 197 29.00 -61.52 3.73
CA ASP A 197 28.91 -62.67 2.84
C ASP A 197 30.30 -63.26 2.52
N SER A 198 31.30 -62.39 2.34
CA SER A 198 32.69 -62.80 2.16
C SER A 198 33.31 -63.44 3.40
N ILE A 199 32.88 -63.07 4.61
CA ILE A 199 33.40 -63.63 5.88
C ILE A 199 32.70 -64.96 6.19
N ASP A 200 31.38 -65.01 6.00
CA ASP A 200 30.56 -66.18 6.30
C ASP A 200 30.72 -67.29 5.24
N GLY A 201 31.37 -66.99 4.12
CA GLY A 201 31.60 -67.94 3.02
C GLY A 201 30.33 -68.31 2.26
N ILE A 202 29.26 -67.53 2.43
CA ILE A 202 27.95 -67.72 1.82
C ILE A 202 27.83 -66.76 0.65
N VAL A 203 27.74 -67.28 -0.57
CA VAL A 203 27.45 -66.47 -1.76
C VAL A 203 25.94 -66.35 -1.88
N ASN A 204 25.36 -65.26 -1.36
CA ASN A 204 23.95 -64.98 -1.56
C ASN A 204 23.68 -64.67 -3.05
N ASP A 205 22.54 -65.14 -3.55
CA ASP A 205 22.07 -64.76 -4.89
C ASP A 205 21.72 -63.26 -4.90
N LYS A 206 21.72 -62.65 -6.10
CA LYS A 206 21.42 -61.22 -6.31
C LYS A 206 20.11 -60.81 -5.64
N ASP A 207 19.10 -61.68 -5.70
CA ASP A 207 17.78 -61.42 -5.13
C ASP A 207 17.79 -61.45 -3.60
N GLU A 208 18.58 -62.35 -2.99
CA GLU A 208 18.70 -62.45 -1.53
C GLU A 208 19.52 -61.29 -0.94
N LEU A 209 20.57 -60.87 -1.66
CA LEU A 209 21.32 -59.66 -1.34
C LEU A 209 20.41 -58.42 -1.37
N GLN A 210 19.55 -58.33 -2.39
CA GLN A 210 18.63 -57.21 -2.53
C GLN A 210 17.59 -57.18 -1.41
N LEU A 211 17.07 -58.34 -0.99
CA LEU A 211 16.18 -58.45 0.17
C LEU A 211 16.84 -57.97 1.47
N LYS A 212 18.07 -58.40 1.76
CA LYS A 212 18.82 -57.96 2.96
C LYS A 212 19.10 -56.46 2.96
N VAL A 213 19.44 -55.90 1.79
CA VAL A 213 19.67 -54.45 1.63
C VAL A 213 18.36 -53.68 1.81
N ASP A 214 17.26 -54.13 1.23
CA ASP A 214 15.97 -53.45 1.37
C ASP A 214 15.44 -53.52 2.82
N ASP A 215 15.68 -54.60 3.55
CA ASP A 215 15.37 -54.68 4.99
C ASP A 215 16.24 -53.73 5.84
N LEU A 216 17.54 -53.60 5.54
CA LEU A 216 18.39 -52.58 6.17
C LEU A 216 17.92 -51.16 5.86
N MET A 217 17.50 -50.88 4.61
CA MET A 217 16.99 -49.57 4.22
C MET A 217 15.66 -49.25 4.91
N LYS A 218 14.77 -50.24 5.08
CA LYS A 218 13.55 -50.07 5.89
C LYS A 218 13.89 -49.73 7.33
N PHE A 219 14.84 -50.44 7.94
CA PHE A 219 15.30 -50.16 9.29
C PHE A 219 15.88 -48.73 9.41
N PHE A 220 16.74 -48.30 8.48
CA PHE A 220 17.25 -46.93 8.49
C PHE A 220 16.15 -45.87 8.31
N ASN A 221 15.14 -46.14 7.48
CA ASN A 221 13.99 -45.25 7.32
C ASN A 221 13.13 -45.16 8.58
N GLU A 222 12.92 -46.29 9.26
CA GLU A 222 12.26 -46.31 10.57
C GLU A 222 13.07 -45.53 11.60
N LEU A 223 14.41 -45.60 11.54
CA LEU A 223 15.31 -44.92 12.47
C LEU A 223 15.42 -43.40 12.25
N ILE A 224 15.32 -42.93 11.00
CA ILE A 224 15.36 -41.51 10.65
C ILE A 224 14.02 -40.82 10.95
N ASN A 225 12.89 -41.51 10.71
CA ASN A 225 11.55 -40.93 10.85
C ASN A 225 10.88 -41.24 12.20
N GLY A 226 11.35 -42.26 12.92
CA GLY A 226 10.78 -42.72 14.19
C GLY A 226 11.58 -42.29 15.42
N ASP A 227 10.88 -42.11 16.54
CA ASP A 227 11.51 -41.73 17.83
C ASP A 227 12.14 -42.94 18.53
N TRP A 228 11.48 -44.11 18.50
CA TRP A 228 12.01 -45.37 19.03
C TRP A 228 11.69 -46.54 18.10
N VAL A 229 12.71 -47.20 17.59
CA VAL A 229 12.59 -48.30 16.63
C VAL A 229 12.84 -49.64 17.31
N GLU A 230 11.95 -50.60 17.10
CA GLU A 230 12.14 -51.97 17.59
C GLU A 230 13.22 -52.69 16.78
N VAL A 231 14.23 -53.22 17.47
CA VAL A 231 15.28 -54.00 16.81
C VAL A 231 14.71 -55.37 16.48
N ARG A 232 14.42 -55.59 15.19
CA ARG A 232 14.02 -56.91 14.70
C ARG A 232 15.18 -57.88 14.87
N SER A 233 14.89 -59.11 15.31
CA SER A 233 15.89 -60.15 15.63
C SER A 233 16.66 -60.70 14.42
N SER A 234 16.77 -59.98 13.30
CA SER A 234 17.57 -60.42 12.16
C SER A 234 19.06 -60.25 12.49
N SER A 235 19.86 -61.27 12.18
CA SER A 235 21.30 -61.30 12.53
C SER A 235 22.09 -60.13 11.97
N HIS A 236 21.71 -59.63 10.79
CA HIS A 236 22.38 -58.53 10.11
C HIS A 236 21.98 -57.15 10.65
N ILE A 237 20.72 -56.95 11.10
CA ILE A 237 20.30 -55.69 11.73
C ILE A 237 20.93 -55.55 13.11
N GLU A 238 20.94 -56.62 13.92
CA GLU A 238 21.57 -56.59 15.27
C GLU A 238 23.07 -56.29 15.18
N ALA A 239 23.76 -56.80 14.15
CA ALA A 239 25.18 -56.50 13.93
C ALA A 239 25.41 -55.02 13.56
N VAL A 240 24.57 -54.44 12.70
CA VAL A 240 24.61 -53.00 12.38
C VAL A 240 24.30 -52.14 13.60
N VAL A 241 23.31 -52.52 14.41
CA VAL A 241 22.97 -51.84 15.67
C VAL A 241 24.18 -51.83 16.60
N LYS A 242 24.87 -52.96 16.81
CA LYS A 242 26.09 -53.01 17.62
C LYS A 242 27.20 -52.08 17.13
N ILE A 243 27.38 -51.98 15.81
CA ILE A 243 28.37 -51.06 15.22
C ILE A 243 28.00 -49.59 15.53
N MET A 244 26.72 -49.25 15.38
CA MET A 244 26.24 -47.89 15.63
C MET A 244 26.19 -47.54 17.13
N GLU A 245 25.98 -48.52 18.01
CA GLU A 245 26.13 -48.37 19.47
C GLU A 245 27.59 -48.11 19.85
N ASN A 246 28.54 -48.87 19.30
CA ASN A 246 29.98 -48.64 19.51
C ASN A 246 30.42 -47.26 19.02
N GLY A 247 29.81 -46.78 17.93
CA GLY A 247 30.00 -45.42 17.41
C GLY A 247 29.33 -44.32 18.23
N SER A 248 28.62 -44.64 19.32
CA SER A 248 27.84 -43.69 20.14
C SER A 248 26.75 -42.94 19.38
N ILE A 249 26.28 -43.48 18.25
CA ILE A 249 25.25 -42.89 17.37
C ILE A 249 23.84 -43.27 17.87
N LEU A 250 23.70 -44.45 18.47
CA LEU A 250 22.43 -44.97 18.98
C LEU A 250 22.34 -44.95 20.51
N GLN A 251 21.11 -44.83 21.01
CA GLN A 251 20.73 -45.12 22.39
C GLN A 251 19.76 -46.30 22.40
N ARG A 252 20.01 -47.31 23.24
CA ARG A 252 19.16 -48.50 23.39
C ARG A 252 18.45 -48.50 24.74
N GLU A 253 17.14 -48.74 24.72
CA GLU A 253 16.31 -48.87 25.92
C GLU A 253 15.20 -49.91 25.66
N ASN A 254 15.05 -50.88 26.56
CA ASN A 254 14.00 -51.90 26.51
C ASN A 254 13.83 -52.62 25.14
N GLY A 255 14.94 -52.90 24.44
CA GLY A 255 14.91 -53.56 23.13
C GLY A 255 14.58 -52.64 21.94
N LYS A 256 14.44 -51.33 22.18
CA LYS A 256 14.27 -50.29 21.15
C LYS A 256 15.52 -49.43 21.04
N VAL A 257 15.76 -48.88 19.86
CA VAL A 257 16.90 -48.00 19.56
C VAL A 257 16.43 -46.66 18.99
N ARG A 258 17.19 -45.60 19.27
CA ARG A 258 16.97 -44.26 18.73
C ARG A 258 18.28 -43.55 18.38
N LEU A 259 18.23 -42.60 17.45
CA LEU A 259 19.38 -41.74 17.13
C LEU A 259 19.64 -40.71 18.23
N ARG A 260 20.90 -40.57 18.64
CA ARG A 260 21.31 -39.57 19.64
C ARG A 260 21.39 -38.18 19.00
N GLY A 261 20.80 -37.17 19.65
CA GLY A 261 20.91 -35.76 19.23
C GLY A 261 19.89 -35.28 18.20
N LEU A 262 19.00 -36.15 17.72
CA LEU A 262 17.85 -35.83 16.87
C LEU A 262 16.55 -35.92 17.66
N GLU A 263 16.55 -35.38 18.89
CA GLU A 263 15.35 -35.42 19.73
C GLU A 263 14.23 -34.57 19.10
N PRO A 264 12.99 -35.07 19.02
CA PRO A 264 11.88 -34.28 18.53
C PRO A 264 11.71 -33.05 19.42
N ILE A 265 11.76 -31.87 18.81
CA ILE A 265 11.47 -30.60 19.48
C ILE A 265 10.02 -30.68 19.97
N LYS A 266 9.82 -30.68 21.29
CA LYS A 266 8.50 -30.65 21.93
C LYS A 266 7.82 -29.29 21.78
#